data_AF-A0A1Q9JPX7-F1
#
_entry.id   AF-A0A1Q9JPX7-F1
#
_cell.length_a   1.000
_cell.length_b   1.000
_cell.length_c   1.000
_cell.angle_alpha   90.00
_cell.angle_beta   90.00
_cell.angle_gamma   90.00
#
_symmetry.space_group_name_H-M   'P 1'
#
loop_
_entity.id
_entity.type
_entity.pdbx_description
1 polymer ?
#
loop_
_entity_poly.entity_id
_entity_poly.type
_entity_poly.pdbx_seq_one_letter_code
_entity_poly.pdbx_strand_id
1 'polypeptide(L)'
;MKQRIKIIRERIRKLEKEIADLRKMQVVDTVTGGYGGTQHFVIEGRPDGIIGKKEQLLTKRYNLLKEEELELLTLTNEAEEYIHSIESIELRNMFDFYYLQDLNWAKVAYQMNLLYPNRNTPYTDENCRQRNKRYFDKNE
;
A
#
# COMPACT_ATOMS: atom_id res chain seq x y z
N MET A 1 -3.40 -5.04 -5.65
CA MET A 1 -3.71 -4.06 -4.59
C MET A 1 -2.47 -3.48 -3.90
N LYS A 2 -1.54 -4.30 -3.36
CA LYS A 2 -0.30 -3.81 -2.69
C LYS A 2 0.49 -2.75 -3.50
N GLN A 3 0.65 -2.97 -4.81
CA GLN A 3 1.33 -2.01 -5.70
C GLN A 3 0.56 -0.70 -5.88
N ARG A 4 -0.78 -0.75 -5.92
CA ARG A 4 -1.65 0.43 -6.05
C ARG A 4 -1.57 1.31 -4.81
N ILE A 5 -1.63 0.71 -3.62
CA ILE A 5 -1.42 1.41 -2.33
C ILE A 5 -0.05 2.08 -2.30
N LYS A 6 1.01 1.38 -2.75
CA LYS A 6 2.35 1.96 -2.86
C LYS A 6 2.36 3.22 -3.76
N ILE A 7 1.72 3.15 -4.92
CA ILE A 7 1.62 4.30 -5.84
C ILE A 7 0.85 5.47 -5.19
N ILE A 8 -0.25 5.19 -4.48
CA ILE A 8 -1.04 6.22 -3.81
C ILE A 8 -0.21 6.91 -2.71
N ARG A 9 0.51 6.13 -1.88
CA ARG A 9 1.41 6.66 -0.84
C ARG A 9 2.50 7.56 -1.44
N GLU A 10 3.12 7.16 -2.56
CA GLU A 10 4.10 7.99 -3.25
C GLU A 10 3.50 9.30 -3.80
N ARG A 11 2.28 9.26 -4.33
CA ARG A 11 1.57 10.47 -4.80
C ARG A 11 1.19 11.41 -3.65
N ILE A 12 0.85 10.87 -2.48
CA ILE A 12 0.59 11.65 -1.27
C ILE A 12 1.88 12.35 -0.84
N ARG A 13 2.99 11.60 -0.68
CA ARG A 13 4.30 12.16 -0.30
C ARG A 13 4.75 13.30 -1.21
N LYS A 14 4.58 13.15 -2.52
CA LYS A 14 4.90 14.21 -3.50
C LYS A 14 4.05 15.46 -3.25
N LEU A 15 2.74 15.29 -3.06
CA LEU A 15 1.82 16.40 -2.81
C LEU A 15 2.13 17.11 -1.48
N GLU A 16 2.48 16.37 -0.43
CA GLU A 16 2.90 16.94 0.86
C GLU A 16 4.17 17.76 0.72
N LYS A 17 5.15 17.25 -0.02
CA LYS A 17 6.39 17.98 -0.31
C LYS A 17 6.09 19.28 -1.07
N GLU A 18 5.27 19.21 -2.10
CA GLU A 18 4.86 20.40 -2.85
C GLU A 18 4.12 21.42 -1.97
N ILE A 19 3.23 20.98 -1.08
CA ILE A 19 2.57 21.85 -0.12
C ILE A 19 3.63 22.49 0.79
N ALA A 20 4.52 21.69 1.38
CA ALA A 20 5.57 22.20 2.27
C ALA A 20 6.49 23.23 1.59
N ASP A 21 6.85 23.01 0.33
CA ASP A 21 7.65 23.95 -0.47
C ASP A 21 6.87 25.25 -0.74
N LEU A 22 5.58 25.16 -1.09
CA LEU A 22 4.70 26.33 -1.23
C LEU A 22 4.52 27.08 0.09
N ARG A 23 4.53 26.38 1.23
CA ARG A 23 4.43 27.01 2.54
C ARG A 23 5.70 27.80 2.90
N LYS A 24 6.86 27.39 2.41
CA LYS A 24 8.15 28.08 2.62
C LYS A 24 8.37 29.24 1.67
N MET A 25 7.66 29.27 0.54
CA MET A 25 7.77 30.33 -0.44
C MET A 25 7.08 31.61 0.08
N GLN A 26 7.89 32.62 0.42
CA GLN A 26 7.45 33.97 0.71
C GLN A 26 7.78 34.82 -0.53
N VAL A 27 6.74 35.33 -1.20
CA VAL A 27 6.93 36.24 -2.33
C VAL A 27 6.99 37.64 -1.76
N VAL A 28 8.14 38.29 -1.90
CA VAL A 28 8.36 39.68 -1.49
C VAL A 28 8.54 40.50 -2.76
N ASP A 29 7.66 41.47 -2.96
CA ASP A 29 7.75 42.43 -4.06
C ASP A 29 7.81 43.86 -3.50
N THR A 30 8.53 44.75 -4.17
CA THR A 30 8.64 46.15 -3.76
C THR A 30 8.04 47.03 -4.83
N VAL A 31 6.91 47.66 -4.49
CA VAL A 31 6.26 48.63 -5.37
C VAL A 31 6.60 50.04 -4.92
N THR A 32 6.73 50.93 -5.90
CA THR A 32 7.04 52.35 -5.66
C THR A 32 5.78 53.18 -5.91
N GLY A 33 5.39 54.01 -4.95
CA GLY A 33 4.14 54.77 -4.97
C GLY A 33 4.13 55.93 -3.97
N GLY A 34 2.98 56.58 -3.78
CA GLY A 34 2.85 57.74 -2.86
C GLY A 34 3.39 59.07 -3.42
N TYR A 35 3.67 60.03 -2.53
CA TYR A 35 4.05 61.44 -2.80
C TYR A 35 5.10 61.59 -3.92
N GLY A 36 4.64 61.66 -5.19
CA GLY A 36 5.51 61.74 -6.37
C GLY A 36 6.36 60.49 -6.69
N GLY A 37 6.05 59.31 -6.13
CA GLY A 37 6.81 58.07 -6.37
C GLY A 37 8.06 57.92 -5.49
N THR A 38 8.13 58.65 -4.38
CA THR A 38 9.29 58.62 -3.47
C THR A 38 9.16 57.56 -2.37
N GLN A 39 7.97 56.96 -2.19
CA GLN A 39 7.71 56.00 -1.12
C GLN A 39 7.72 54.57 -1.67
N HIS A 40 8.39 53.67 -0.98
CA HIS A 40 8.44 52.25 -1.33
C HIS A 40 7.61 51.43 -0.33
N PHE A 41 6.81 50.50 -0.83
CA PHE A 41 6.04 49.56 -0.02
C PHE A 41 6.49 48.14 -0.34
N VAL A 42 6.77 47.37 0.70
CA VAL A 42 7.07 45.94 0.59
C VAL A 42 5.75 45.17 0.69
N ILE A 43 5.39 44.48 -0.36
CA ILE A 43 4.23 43.58 -0.40
C ILE A 43 4.75 42.17 -0.22
N GLU A 44 4.32 41.52 0.85
CA GLU A 44 4.60 40.12 1.10
C GLU A 44 3.33 39.30 0.87
N GLY A 45 3.46 38.19 0.14
CA GLY A 45 2.33 37.33 -0.19
C GLY A 45 2.70 35.86 -0.18
N ARG A 46 1.80 35.04 0.34
CA ARG A 46 1.86 33.58 0.27
C ARG A 46 0.66 33.05 -0.51
N PRO A 47 0.81 32.01 -1.35
CA PRO A 47 -0.29 31.51 -2.18
C PRO A 47 -1.27 30.63 -1.38
N ASP A 48 -1.94 31.21 -0.38
CA ASP A 48 -2.81 30.47 0.56
C ASP A 48 -4.01 29.79 -0.13
N GLY A 49 -4.57 30.42 -1.17
CA GLY A 49 -5.67 29.81 -1.95
C GLY A 49 -5.25 28.55 -2.72
N ILE A 50 -4.01 28.48 -3.20
CA ILE A 50 -3.47 27.30 -3.89
C ILE A 50 -3.15 26.20 -2.87
N ILE A 51 -2.57 26.59 -1.73
CA ILE A 51 -2.26 25.69 -0.61
C ILE A 51 -3.54 25.02 -0.12
N GLY A 52 -4.61 25.78 0.14
CA GLY A 52 -5.88 25.22 0.60
C GLY A 52 -6.52 24.24 -0.38
N LYS A 53 -6.47 24.53 -1.69
CA LYS A 53 -6.93 23.57 -2.72
C LYS A 53 -6.11 22.28 -2.71
N LYS A 54 -4.79 22.38 -2.57
CA LYS A 54 -3.91 21.19 -2.50
C LYS A 54 -4.15 20.39 -1.22
N GLU A 55 -4.42 21.04 -0.09
CA GLU A 55 -4.77 20.37 1.17
C GLU A 55 -6.09 19.60 1.05
N GLN A 56 -7.12 20.18 0.42
CA GLN A 56 -8.36 19.45 0.15
C GLN A 56 -8.14 18.21 -0.71
N LEU A 57 -7.31 18.32 -1.75
CA LEU A 57 -6.93 17.17 -2.58
C LEU A 57 -6.12 16.12 -1.81
N LEU A 58 -5.25 16.56 -0.90
CA LEU A 58 -4.49 15.70 0.00
C LEU A 58 -5.44 14.88 0.88
N THR A 59 -6.41 15.53 1.53
CA THR A 59 -7.42 14.86 2.37
C THR A 59 -8.22 13.82 1.57
N LYS A 60 -8.66 14.16 0.35
CA LYS A 60 -9.35 13.20 -0.52
C LYS A 60 -8.48 11.98 -0.85
N ARG A 61 -7.18 12.18 -1.11
CA ARG A 61 -6.24 11.07 -1.37
C ARG A 61 -5.99 10.21 -0.13
N TYR A 62 -5.96 10.80 1.05
CA TYR A 62 -5.86 10.06 2.31
C TYR A 62 -7.09 9.20 2.57
N ASN A 63 -8.29 9.71 2.31
CA ASN A 63 -9.52 8.93 2.43
C ASN A 63 -9.51 7.75 1.46
N LEU A 64 -9.15 7.97 0.19
CA LEU A 64 -9.00 6.92 -0.80
C LEU A 64 -7.98 5.86 -0.36
N LEU A 65 -6.82 6.29 0.18
CA LEU A 65 -5.81 5.36 0.69
C LEU A 65 -6.38 4.48 1.80
N LYS A 66 -7.12 5.08 2.74
CA LYS A 66 -7.73 4.38 3.87
C LYS A 66 -8.78 3.36 3.42
N GLU A 67 -9.61 3.72 2.45
CA GLU A 67 -10.61 2.82 1.86
C GLU A 67 -9.95 1.60 1.21
N GLU A 68 -8.92 1.81 0.39
CA GLU A 68 -8.19 0.72 -0.28
C GLU A 68 -7.40 -0.17 0.70
N GLU A 69 -6.86 0.41 1.77
CA GLU A 69 -6.21 -0.35 2.85
C GLU A 69 -7.22 -1.20 3.61
N LEU A 70 -8.42 -0.68 3.84
CA LEU A 70 -9.51 -1.42 4.46
C LEU A 70 -10.01 -2.55 3.56
N GLU A 71 -10.21 -2.30 2.28
CA GLU A 71 -10.59 -3.33 1.29
C GLU A 71 -9.53 -4.44 1.20
N LEU A 72 -8.24 -4.07 1.21
CA LEU A 72 -7.17 -5.08 1.26
C LEU A 72 -7.28 -5.92 2.53
N LEU A 73 -7.55 -5.30 3.68
CA LEU A 73 -7.69 -6.00 4.95
C LEU A 73 -8.90 -6.95 4.97
N THR A 74 -10.04 -6.51 4.42
CA THR A 74 -11.22 -7.37 4.34
C THR A 74 -10.96 -8.59 3.46
N LEU A 75 -10.32 -8.40 2.30
CA LEU A 75 -9.96 -9.50 1.41
C LEU A 75 -8.93 -10.46 2.03
N THR A 76 -7.98 -9.96 2.84
CA THR A 76 -7.07 -10.84 3.56
C THR A 76 -7.79 -11.66 4.62
N ASN A 77 -8.73 -11.05 5.35
CA ASN A 77 -9.52 -11.78 6.34
C ASN A 77 -10.40 -12.85 5.68
N GLU A 78 -11.06 -12.53 4.57
CA GLU A 78 -11.85 -13.51 3.81
C GLU A 78 -10.98 -14.69 3.32
N ALA A 79 -9.77 -14.41 2.87
CA ALA A 79 -8.82 -15.46 2.47
C ALA A 79 -8.37 -16.31 3.67
N GLU A 80 -8.10 -15.70 4.82
CA GLU A 80 -7.76 -16.41 6.07
C GLU A 80 -8.91 -17.30 6.55
N GLU A 81 -10.14 -16.79 6.54
CA GLU A 81 -11.35 -17.55 6.89
C GLU A 81 -11.54 -18.75 5.95
N TYR A 82 -11.37 -18.55 4.63
CA TYR A 82 -11.42 -19.63 3.66
C TYR A 82 -10.35 -20.69 3.93
N ILE A 83 -9.09 -20.30 4.15
CA ILE A 83 -8.01 -21.24 4.46
C ILE A 83 -8.27 -21.96 5.79
N HIS A 84 -8.84 -21.27 6.78
CA HIS A 84 -9.22 -21.88 8.05
C HIS A 84 -10.36 -22.90 7.92
N SER A 85 -11.24 -22.74 6.93
CA SER A 85 -12.33 -23.70 6.67
C SER A 85 -11.83 -25.05 6.14
N ILE A 86 -10.59 -25.13 5.65
CA ILE A 86 -10.00 -26.35 5.12
C ILE A 86 -9.75 -27.35 6.24
N GLU A 87 -10.29 -28.57 6.10
CA GLU A 87 -10.17 -29.65 7.08
C GLU A 87 -8.71 -30.09 7.32
N SER A 88 -7.91 -30.16 6.25
CA SER A 88 -6.52 -30.62 6.34
C SER A 88 -5.60 -29.50 6.83
N ILE A 89 -5.04 -29.69 8.02
CA ILE A 89 -4.04 -28.78 8.62
C ILE A 89 -2.79 -28.65 7.74
N GLU A 90 -2.35 -29.74 7.09
CA GLU A 90 -1.20 -29.69 6.16
C GLU A 90 -1.46 -28.76 4.97
N LEU A 91 -2.67 -28.82 4.40
CA LEU A 91 -3.04 -27.96 3.27
C LEU A 91 -3.24 -26.51 3.73
N ARG A 92 -3.81 -26.30 4.92
CA ARG A 92 -3.94 -24.98 5.53
C ARG A 92 -2.59 -24.27 5.61
N ASN A 93 -1.61 -24.91 6.25
CA ASN A 93 -0.25 -24.36 6.37
C ASN A 93 0.39 -24.11 5.01
N MET A 94 0.21 -25.03 4.04
CA MET A 94 0.72 -24.87 2.69
C MET A 94 0.14 -23.63 1.97
N PHE A 95 -1.16 -23.42 2.11
CA PHE A 95 -1.86 -22.30 1.49
C PHE A 95 -1.59 -20.98 2.20
N ASP A 96 -1.46 -20.97 3.53
CA ASP A 96 -1.02 -19.81 4.29
C ASP A 96 0.35 -19.32 3.78
N PHE A 97 1.31 -20.23 3.59
CA PHE A 97 2.62 -19.89 3.06
C PHE A 97 2.57 -19.34 1.64
N TYR A 98 1.73 -19.91 0.77
CA TYR A 98 1.68 -19.48 -0.63
C TYR A 98 0.87 -18.20 -0.83
N TYR A 99 -0.37 -18.16 -0.34
CA TYR A 99 -1.34 -17.09 -0.63
C TYR A 99 -1.28 -15.91 0.33
N LEU A 100 -1.05 -16.15 1.64
CA LEU A 100 -0.98 -15.06 2.62
C LEU A 100 0.45 -14.48 2.69
N GLN A 101 1.45 -15.36 2.71
CA GLN A 101 2.86 -14.95 2.83
C GLN A 101 3.57 -14.69 1.48
N ASP A 102 2.89 -14.87 0.34
CA ASP A 102 3.45 -14.66 -1.01
C ASP A 102 4.76 -15.46 -1.25
N LEU A 103 4.90 -16.66 -0.67
CA LEU A 103 6.09 -17.50 -0.87
C LEU A 103 6.00 -18.31 -2.17
N ASN A 104 7.14 -18.44 -2.87
CA ASN A 104 7.22 -19.35 -4.02
C ASN A 104 7.18 -20.82 -3.55
N TRP A 105 6.70 -21.74 -4.40
CA TRP A 105 6.54 -23.16 -4.08
C TRP A 105 7.82 -23.84 -3.56
N ALA A 106 8.99 -23.47 -4.08
CA ALA A 106 10.28 -23.93 -3.53
C ALA A 106 10.48 -23.53 -2.06
N LYS A 107 10.12 -22.29 -1.67
CA LYS A 107 10.18 -21.81 -0.28
C LYS A 107 9.09 -22.43 0.57
N VAL A 108 7.88 -22.60 0.02
CA VAL A 108 6.78 -23.31 0.69
C VAL A 108 7.20 -24.74 1.02
N ALA A 109 7.78 -25.46 0.06
CA ALA A 109 8.28 -26.82 0.28
C ALA A 109 9.34 -26.87 1.38
N TYR A 110 10.27 -25.91 1.40
CA TYR A 110 11.26 -25.79 2.47
C TYR A 110 10.59 -25.57 3.85
N GLN A 111 9.67 -24.62 3.97
CA GLN A 111 8.94 -24.36 5.22
C GLN A 111 8.11 -25.57 5.66
N MET A 112 7.45 -26.26 4.73
CA MET A 112 6.69 -27.47 5.00
C MET A 112 7.59 -28.61 5.49
N ASN A 113 8.80 -28.76 4.93
CA ASN A 113 9.78 -29.75 5.42
C ASN A 113 10.28 -29.42 6.84
N LEU A 114 10.39 -28.13 7.19
CA LEU A 114 10.75 -27.71 8.55
C LEU A 114 9.62 -28.00 9.55
N LEU A 115 8.36 -27.77 9.17
CA LEU A 115 7.20 -28.08 10.03
C LEU A 115 6.96 -29.58 10.18
N TYR A 116 7.22 -30.37 9.14
CA TYR A 116 6.96 -31.81 9.09
C TYR A 116 8.24 -32.61 8.82
N PRO A 117 9.21 -32.62 9.76
CA PRO A 117 10.53 -33.22 9.53
C PRO A 117 10.50 -34.75 9.41
N ASN A 118 9.51 -35.41 10.02
CA ASN A 118 9.41 -36.88 10.10
C ASN A 118 8.64 -37.50 8.92
N ARG A 119 8.36 -36.73 7.88
CA ARG A 119 7.59 -37.22 6.74
C ARG A 119 8.44 -38.13 5.86
N ASN A 120 7.89 -39.28 5.49
CA ASN A 120 8.60 -40.29 4.69
C ASN A 120 9.01 -39.79 3.28
N THR A 121 8.20 -38.91 2.68
CA THR A 121 8.54 -38.25 1.42
C THR A 121 8.64 -36.73 1.64
N PRO A 122 9.78 -36.11 1.33
CA PRO A 122 9.94 -34.67 1.51
C PRO A 122 9.00 -33.90 0.57
N TYR A 123 8.58 -32.73 0.99
CA TYR A 123 7.89 -31.77 0.14
C TYR A 123 8.88 -31.26 -0.92
N THR A 124 8.44 -31.31 -2.17
CA THR A 124 9.10 -30.67 -3.31
C THR A 124 8.16 -29.63 -3.90
N ASP A 125 8.71 -28.65 -4.63
CA ASP A 125 7.93 -27.60 -5.31
C ASP A 125 6.76 -28.21 -6.11
N GLU A 126 7.07 -29.17 -6.99
CA GLU A 126 6.08 -29.82 -7.86
C GLU A 126 5.02 -30.59 -7.07
N ASN A 127 5.39 -31.25 -5.96
CA ASN A 127 4.42 -31.94 -5.09
C ASN A 127 3.43 -30.95 -4.47
N CYS A 128 3.92 -29.83 -3.93
CA CYS A 128 3.08 -28.77 -3.36
C CYS A 128 2.16 -28.17 -4.43
N ARG A 129 2.68 -27.88 -5.62
CA ARG A 129 1.91 -27.35 -6.74
C ARG A 129 0.81 -28.30 -7.21
N GLN A 130 1.12 -29.59 -7.34
CA GLN A 130 0.12 -30.60 -7.71
C GLN A 130 -0.94 -30.80 -6.63
N ARG A 131 -0.56 -30.77 -5.34
CA ARG A 131 -1.52 -30.80 -4.23
C ARG A 131 -2.48 -29.63 -4.29
N ASN A 132 -1.97 -28.43 -4.56
CA ASN A 132 -2.79 -27.24 -4.73
C ASN A 132 -3.80 -27.42 -5.88
N LYS A 133 -3.32 -27.83 -7.05
CA LYS A 133 -4.18 -28.08 -8.22
C LYS A 133 -5.29 -29.10 -7.90
N ARG A 134 -4.92 -30.24 -7.32
CA ARG A 134 -5.89 -31.30 -6.95
C ARG A 134 -6.92 -30.85 -5.93
N TYR A 135 -6.59 -29.90 -5.07
CA TYR A 135 -7.53 -29.36 -4.10
C TYR A 135 -8.61 -28.54 -4.80
N PHE A 136 -8.21 -27.61 -5.67
CA PHE A 136 -9.17 -26.80 -6.41
C PHE A 136 -9.96 -27.61 -7.44
N ASP A 137 -9.33 -28.55 -8.16
CA ASP A 137 -10.02 -29.45 -9.10
C ASP A 137 -11.12 -30.33 -8.44
N LYS A 138 -11.06 -30.54 -7.12
CA LYS A 138 -12.06 -31.33 -6.37
C LYS A 138 -13.18 -30.49 -5.75
N ASN A 139 -12.94 -29.20 -5.58
CA ASN A 139 -13.85 -28.26 -4.93
C ASN A 139 -14.55 -27.32 -5.93
N GLU A 140 -14.33 -27.56 -7.23
CA GLU A 140 -15.07 -26.98 -8.36
C GLU A 140 -16.27 -27.86 -8.73
#